data_AF-A0AAD2JT07-F1
#
_entry.id   AF-A0AAD2JT07-F1
#
_cell.length_a   1.000
_cell.length_b   1.000
_cell.length_c   1.000
_cell.angle_alpha   90.00
_cell.angle_beta   90.00
_cell.angle_gamma   90.00
#
_symmetry.space_group_name_H-M   'P 1'
#
loop_
_entity.id
_entity.type
_entity.pdbx_description
1 polymer ?
#
loop_
_entity_poly.entity_id
_entity_poly.type
_entity_poly.pdbx_seq_one_letter_code
_entity_poly.pdbx_strand_id
1 'polypeptide(L)'
;MLGAIEKLFGDKVPEQSIRWLTDNGSAYRAHETRQFARELDLEPCTTAISSSQSNGMAERLVKTMKEDYIAFIPKPNVITALHNLA
;
A
#
# COMPACT_ATOMS: atom_id res chain seq x y z
N MET A 1 -7.69 2.27 -0.75
CA MET A 1 -8.27 2.81 0.50
C MET A 1 -9.78 2.71 0.46
N LEU A 2 -10.48 3.50 -0.36
CA LEU A 2 -11.95 3.50 -0.45
C LEU A 2 -12.54 2.09 -0.58
N GLY A 3 -12.12 1.32 -1.59
CA GLY A 3 -12.64 -0.05 -1.77
C GLY A 3 -12.39 -1.01 -0.60
N ALA A 4 -11.44 -0.73 0.29
CA ALA A 4 -11.27 -1.51 1.51
C ALA A 4 -12.30 -1.11 2.58
N ILE A 5 -12.61 0.18 2.70
CA ILE A 5 -13.68 0.68 3.59
C ILE A 5 -15.03 0.19 3.11
N GLU A 6 -15.35 0.34 1.82
CA GLU A 6 -16.61 -0.16 1.24
C GLU A 6 -16.77 -1.67 1.45
N LYS A 7 -15.68 -2.45 1.31
CA LYS A 7 -15.73 -3.90 1.52
C LYS A 7 -15.95 -4.29 2.98
N LEU A 8 -15.43 -3.51 3.93
CA LEU A 8 -15.50 -3.82 5.35
C LEU A 8 -16.76 -3.26 6.03
N PHE A 9 -17.24 -2.09 5.60
CA PHE A 9 -18.31 -1.34 6.26
C PHE A 9 -19.53 -1.09 5.36
N GLY A 10 -19.47 -1.46 4.07
CA GLY A 10 -20.52 -1.16 3.10
C GLY A 10 -20.63 0.34 2.86
N ASP A 11 -21.86 0.85 2.88
CA ASP A 11 -22.15 2.28 2.72
C ASP A 11 -21.98 3.10 4.02
N LYS A 12 -21.42 2.48 5.07
CA LYS A 12 -21.21 3.12 6.37
C LYS A 12 -19.73 3.46 6.57
N VAL A 13 -19.50 4.49 7.37
CA VAL A 13 -18.17 4.81 7.90
C VAL A 13 -17.94 4.10 9.25
N PRO A 14 -16.68 3.82 9.62
CA PRO A 14 -16.33 3.29 10.93
C PRO A 14 -16.94 4.10 12.10
N GLU A 15 -17.45 3.44 13.14
CA GLU A 15 -17.94 4.13 14.35
C GLU A 15 -16.82 4.81 15.15
N GLN A 16 -15.58 4.36 14.97
CA GLN A 16 -14.39 4.94 15.56
C GLN A 16 -13.36 5.19 14.47
N SER A 17 -12.71 6.34 14.52
CA SER A 17 -11.64 6.70 13.57
C SER A 17 -10.55 5.63 13.54
N ILE A 18 -10.24 5.15 12.33
CA ILE A 18 -9.22 4.13 12.13
C ILE A 18 -7.91 4.82 11.77
N ARG A 19 -6.83 4.54 12.52
CA ARG A 19 -5.50 5.03 12.17
C ARG A 19 -5.03 4.41 10.86
N TRP A 20 -4.80 5.26 9.87
CA TRP A 20 -4.29 4.88 8.56
C TRP A 20 -2.80 5.24 8.47
N LEU A 21 -1.95 4.23 8.69
CA LEU A 21 -0.50 4.37 8.67
C LEU A 21 0.05 4.32 7.24
N THR A 22 0.84 5.32 6.87
CA THR A 22 1.48 5.45 5.55
C THR A 22 2.93 5.90 5.68
N ASP A 23 3.73 5.69 4.61
CA ASP A 23 5.03 6.33 4.51
C ASP A 23 4.93 7.84 4.22
N ASN A 24 6.08 8.49 4.20
CA ASN A 24 6.20 9.92 3.90
C ASN A 24 6.23 10.23 2.39
N GLY A 25 5.76 9.32 1.54
CA GLY A 25 5.62 9.54 0.11
C GLY A 25 4.78 10.78 -0.19
N SER A 26 5.11 11.48 -1.28
CA SER A 26 4.41 12.71 -1.67
C SER A 26 2.91 12.47 -1.89
N ALA A 27 2.54 11.30 -2.42
CA ALA A 27 1.16 10.89 -2.61
C ALA A 27 0.37 10.85 -1.29
N TYR A 28 0.97 10.38 -0.19
CA TYR A 28 0.29 10.29 1.11
C TYR A 28 0.38 11.59 1.92
N ARG A 29 1.32 12.47 1.59
CA ARG A 29 1.41 13.83 2.17
C ARG A 29 0.54 14.86 1.46
N ALA A 30 0.05 14.57 0.26
CA ALA A 30 -0.81 15.47 -0.50
C ALA A 30 -2.06 15.84 0.32
N HIS A 31 -2.42 17.12 0.30
CA HIS A 31 -3.54 17.64 1.08
C HIS A 31 -4.84 16.92 0.73
N GLU A 32 -5.12 16.76 -0.57
CA GLU A 32 -6.31 16.09 -1.10
C GLU A 32 -6.41 14.65 -0.60
N THR A 33 -5.30 13.92 -0.56
CA THR A 33 -5.28 12.54 -0.07
C THR A 33 -5.56 12.46 1.44
N ARG A 34 -5.04 13.39 2.24
CA ARG A 34 -5.31 13.44 3.69
C ARG A 34 -6.73 13.89 4.00
N GLN A 35 -7.27 14.81 3.20
CA GLN A 35 -8.65 15.24 3.30
C GLN A 35 -9.59 14.08 2.98
N PHE A 36 -9.38 13.41 1.85
CA PHE A 36 -10.18 12.26 1.44
C PHE A 36 -10.14 11.12 2.48
N ALA A 37 -8.98 10.87 3.09
CA ALA A 37 -8.87 9.88 4.17
C ALA A 37 -9.76 10.25 5.38
N ARG A 38 -9.78 11.53 5.78
CA ARG A 38 -10.63 11.99 6.89
C ARG A 38 -12.12 11.91 6.58
N GLU A 39 -12.52 12.13 5.32
CA GLU A 39 -13.91 11.94 4.87
C GLU A 39 -14.37 10.47 5.00
N LEU A 40 -13.43 9.52 5.09
CA LEU A 40 -13.69 8.10 5.32
C LEU A 40 -13.51 7.67 6.79
N ASP A 41 -13.45 8.62 7.73
CA ASP A 41 -13.10 8.38 9.14
C ASP A 41 -11.77 7.62 9.33
N LEU A 42 -10.80 7.93 8.47
CA LEU A 42 -9.42 7.49 8.60
C LEU A 42 -8.55 8.62 9.13
N GLU A 43 -7.85 8.37 10.24
CA GLU A 43 -6.85 9.29 10.77
C GLU A 43 -5.51 9.10 10.04
N PRO A 44 -5.02 10.07 9.25
CA PRO A 44 -3.77 9.92 8.52
C PRO A 44 -2.59 9.98 9.49
N CYS A 45 -1.91 8.85 9.67
CA CYS A 45 -0.70 8.72 10.46
C CYS A 45 0.50 8.53 9.53
N THR A 46 1.55 9.33 9.70
CA THR A 46 2.81 9.17 8.97
C THR A 46 3.87 8.60 9.89
N THR A 47 4.69 7.71 9.37
CA THR A 47 5.79 7.11 10.12
C THR A 47 6.92 8.14 10.33
N ALA A 48 7.69 8.00 11.40
CA ALA A 48 8.89 8.82 11.58
C ALA A 48 9.81 8.64 10.37
N ILE A 49 10.35 9.73 9.85
CA ILE A 49 11.32 9.72 8.75
C ILE A 49 12.45 8.75 9.16
N SER A 50 12.72 7.73 8.33
CA SER A 50 13.70 6.64 8.53
C SER A 50 13.31 5.43 9.40
N SER A 51 12.04 5.25 9.79
CA SER A 51 11.59 3.98 10.39
C SER A 51 11.25 2.94 9.31
N SER A 52 12.25 2.27 8.75
CA SER A 52 12.06 1.18 7.78
C SER A 52 11.16 0.05 8.30
N GLN A 53 11.12 -0.18 9.61
CA GLN A 53 10.29 -1.24 10.20
C GLN A 53 8.79 -0.95 10.15
N SER A 54 8.38 0.32 10.18
CA SER A 54 6.97 0.70 10.31
C SER A 54 6.09 0.30 9.12
N ASN A 55 6.69 0.10 7.93
CA ASN A 55 6.02 -0.38 6.73
C ASN A 55 6.25 -1.87 6.45
N GLY A 56 6.94 -2.60 7.33
CA GLY A 56 7.40 -3.96 7.05
C GLY A 56 6.28 -4.96 6.69
N MET A 57 5.06 -4.77 7.20
CA MET A 57 3.91 -5.60 6.82
C MET A 57 3.49 -5.39 5.36
N ALA A 58 3.38 -4.12 4.93
CA ALA A 58 3.02 -3.78 3.56
C ALA A 58 4.12 -4.21 2.57
N GLU A 59 5.39 -3.99 2.94
CA GLU A 59 6.54 -4.40 2.14
C GLU A 59 6.58 -5.93 1.95
N ARG A 60 6.33 -6.70 3.02
CA ARG A 60 6.30 -8.16 2.95
C ARG A 60 5.14 -8.67 2.10
N LEU A 61 3.97 -8.04 2.18
CA LEU A 61 2.83 -8.38 1.32
C LEU A 61 3.17 -8.18 -0.17
N VAL A 62 3.73 -7.02 -0.52
CA VAL A 62 4.15 -6.72 -1.90
C VAL A 62 5.24 -7.70 -2.35
N LYS A 63 6.16 -8.07 -1.47
CA LYS A 63 7.19 -9.06 -1.76
C LYS A 63 6.58 -10.42 -2.10
N THR A 64 5.64 -10.93 -1.30
CA THR A 64 4.93 -12.19 -1.59
C THR A 64 4.23 -12.13 -2.94
N MET A 65 3.50 -11.04 -3.24
CA MET A 65 2.83 -10.89 -4.54
C MET A 65 3.82 -10.89 -5.71
N LYS A 66 4.97 -10.22 -5.57
CA LYS A 66 6.01 -10.19 -6.61
C LYS A 66 6.63 -11.57 -6.83
N GLU A 67 6.91 -12.30 -5.75
CA GLU A 67 7.45 -13.67 -5.82
C GLU A 67 6.46 -14.61 -6.52
N ASP A 68 5.17 -14.53 -6.19
CA ASP A 68 4.13 -15.31 -6.87
C ASP A 68 4.02 -14.90 -8.35
N TYR A 69 4.07 -13.60 -8.66
CA TYR A 69 4.03 -13.10 -10.04
C TYR A 69 5.20 -13.62 -10.88
N ILE A 70 6.41 -13.68 -10.31
CA ILE A 70 7.60 -14.26 -10.95
C ILE A 70 7.40 -15.75 -11.28
N ALA A 71 6.55 -16.47 -10.54
CA ALA A 71 6.21 -17.86 -10.86
C ALA A 71 5.40 -17.96 -12.17
N PHE A 72 4.59 -16.96 -12.49
CA PHE A 72 3.69 -16.95 -13.66
C PHE A 72 4.21 -16.16 -14.87
N ILE A 73 5.28 -15.38 -14.72
CA ILE A 73 5.94 -14.72 -15.86
C ILE A 73 6.52 -15.79 -16.80
N PRO A 74 6.22 -15.76 -18.11
CA PRO A 74 6.87 -16.60 -19.10
C PRO A 74 8.38 -16.38 -19.06
N LYS A 75 9.16 -17.45 -18.87
CA LYS A 75 10.63 -17.43 -18.86
C LYS A 75 11.14 -18.07 -20.14
N PRO A 76 11.03 -17.42 -21.31
CA PRO A 76 11.30 -18.04 -22.60
C PRO A 76 12.77 -18.48 -22.74
N ASN A 77 13.72 -17.80 -22.10
CA ASN A 77 15.10 -18.26 -21.90
C ASN A 77 15.83 -17.37 -20.86
N VAL A 78 16.93 -17.90 -20.29
CA VAL A 78 17.75 -17.21 -19.28
C VAL A 78 18.29 -15.86 -19.78
N ILE A 79 18.61 -15.77 -21.08
CA ILE A 79 19.13 -14.56 -21.71
C ILE A 79 18.11 -13.41 -21.69
N THR A 80 16.84 -13.69 -22.03
CA THR A 80 15.76 -12.67 -21.99
C THR A 80 15.40 -12.26 -20.56
N ALA A 81 15.45 -13.20 -19.61
CA ALA A 81 15.21 -12.90 -18.20
C ALA A 81 16.28 -11.95 -17.62
N LEU A 82 17.55 -12.16 -17.97
CA LEU A 82 18.65 -11.27 -17.56
C LEU A 82 18.54 -9.87 -18.19
N HIS A 83 18.08 -9.77 -19.44
CA HIS A 83 17.88 -8.48 -20.11
C HIS A 83 16.76 -7.62 -19.49
N ASN A 84 15.73 -8.25 -18.92
CA ASN A 84 14.57 -7.55 -18.35
C ASN A 84 14.75 -7.15 -16.87
N LEU A 85 15.86 -7.54 -16.24
CA LEU A 85 16.18 -7.28 -14.83
C LEU A 85 17.17 -6.12 -14.62
N ALA A 86 17.65 -5.50 -15.71
CA ALA A 86 18.56 -4.35 -15.68
C ALA A 86 17.82 -3.02 -15.86
#